data_AF-A0A259KC85-F1
#
_entry.id   AF-A0A259KC85-F1
#
_cell.length_a   1.000
_cell.length_b   1.000
_cell.length_c   1.000
_cell.angle_alpha   90.00
_cell.angle_beta   90.00
_cell.angle_gamma   90.00
#
_symmetry.space_group_name_H-M   'P 1'
#
loop_
_entity.id
_entity.type
_entity.pdbx_description
1 polymer ?
#
loop_
_entity_poly.entity_id
_entity_poly.type
_entity_poly.pdbx_seq_one_letter_code
_entity_poly.pdbx_strand_id
1 'polypeptide(L)'
;ERETGDVLVTFEAETRAIEGLYKDKKLKTIVPSVSLLAEFPVAVVDKVVDKRGSRPAATAYLEFLYSPAGQTVAAKAFHRVVDKSVEAQFKDQFPPVRLVTVEDVFGGWDKANAEQFVSGGKLDQVFGAR
;
A
#
# COMPACT_ATOMS: atom_id res chain seq x y z
N GLU A 1 -17.46 10.22 3.60
CA GLU A 1 -17.57 10.73 2.22
C GLU A 1 -18.36 12.04 2.30
N ARG A 2 -17.94 13.10 1.59
CA ARG A 2 -18.47 14.49 1.72
C ARG A 2 -19.20 14.95 0.43
N GLU A 3 -19.43 14.04 -0.49
CA GLU A 3 -20.04 14.23 -1.81
C GLU A 3 -19.34 15.29 -2.67
N THR A 4 -18.02 15.43 -2.49
CA THR A 4 -17.21 16.46 -3.17
C THR A 4 -16.55 15.98 -4.46
N GLY A 5 -16.77 14.75 -4.90
CA GLY A 5 -16.23 14.23 -6.15
C GLY A 5 -16.80 12.86 -6.56
N ASP A 6 -16.77 12.57 -7.86
CA ASP A 6 -17.33 11.35 -8.45
C ASP A 6 -16.43 10.12 -8.32
N VAL A 7 -15.13 10.33 -8.06
CA VAL A 7 -14.10 9.28 -8.05
C VAL A 7 -13.14 9.49 -6.88
N LEU A 8 -12.85 8.40 -6.17
CA LEU A 8 -11.78 8.32 -5.17
C LEU A 8 -10.70 7.37 -5.68
N VAL A 9 -9.47 7.90 -5.84
CA VAL A 9 -8.28 7.08 -6.10
C VAL A 9 -7.65 6.77 -4.76
N THR A 10 -7.58 5.48 -4.40
CA THR A 10 -6.95 5.01 -3.18
C THR A 10 -6.41 3.58 -3.33
N PHE A 11 -5.77 3.04 -2.29
CA PHE A 11 -5.26 1.68 -2.23
C PHE A 11 -6.37 0.63 -2.35
N GLU A 12 -6.05 -0.51 -2.97
CA GLU A 12 -6.97 -1.66 -3.12
C GLU A 12 -7.55 -2.13 -1.78
N ALA A 13 -6.75 -2.10 -0.70
CA ALA A 13 -7.22 -2.48 0.62
C ALA A 13 -8.35 -1.56 1.13
N GLU A 14 -8.24 -0.26 0.86
CA GLU A 14 -9.24 0.73 1.28
C GLU A 14 -10.51 0.63 0.45
N THR A 15 -10.43 0.38 -0.85
CA THR A 15 -11.65 0.23 -1.68
C THR A 15 -12.52 -0.92 -1.17
N ARG A 16 -11.90 -2.05 -0.81
CA ARG A 16 -12.59 -3.21 -0.20
C ARG A 16 -13.18 -2.89 1.18
N ALA A 17 -12.41 -2.21 2.03
CA ALA A 17 -12.89 -1.80 3.33
C ALA A 17 -14.10 -0.84 3.22
N ILE A 18 -14.04 0.11 2.29
CA ILE A 18 -15.11 1.08 2.01
C ILE A 18 -16.36 0.36 1.49
N GLU A 19 -16.23 -0.58 0.55
CA GLU A 19 -17.37 -1.40 0.10
C GLU A 19 -18.06 -2.14 1.25
N GLY A 20 -17.27 -2.66 2.20
CA GLY A 20 -17.79 -3.33 3.39
C GLY A 20 -18.50 -2.41 4.38
N LEU A 21 -17.95 -1.20 4.60
CA LEU A 21 -18.46 -0.22 5.57
C LEU A 21 -19.67 0.57 5.06
N TYR A 22 -19.74 0.82 3.76
CA TYR A 22 -20.73 1.69 3.15
C TYR A 22 -21.61 0.94 2.13
N LYS A 23 -22.09 -0.25 2.48
CA LYS A 23 -22.91 -1.10 1.59
C LYS A 23 -24.16 -0.40 1.04
N ASP A 24 -24.73 0.52 1.82
CA ASP A 24 -25.92 1.29 1.44
C ASP A 24 -25.61 2.48 0.53
N LYS A 25 -24.32 2.87 0.45
CA LYS A 25 -23.84 3.84 -0.52
C LYS A 25 -23.53 3.07 -1.80
N LYS A 26 -24.07 3.52 -2.93
CA LYS A 26 -23.92 2.89 -4.25
C LYS A 26 -22.51 3.10 -4.83
N LEU A 27 -21.47 2.82 -4.04
CA LEU A 27 -20.08 2.86 -4.44
C LEU A 27 -19.74 1.59 -5.22
N LYS A 28 -18.84 1.73 -6.20
CA LYS A 28 -18.39 0.63 -7.05
C LYS A 28 -16.88 0.64 -7.10
N THR A 29 -16.23 -0.44 -6.68
CA THR A 29 -14.78 -0.59 -6.93
C THR A 29 -14.53 -0.82 -8.41
N ILE A 30 -13.59 -0.05 -8.94
CA ILE A 30 -13.07 -0.21 -10.30
C ILE A 30 -11.60 -0.60 -10.18
N VAL A 31 -11.26 -1.78 -10.70
CA VAL A 31 -9.86 -2.19 -10.85
C VAL A 31 -9.41 -1.84 -12.26
N PRO A 32 -8.42 -0.93 -12.42
CA PRO A 32 -7.94 -0.53 -13.74
C PRO A 32 -7.14 -1.65 -14.42
N SER A 33 -6.91 -1.54 -15.73
CA SER A 33 -6.10 -2.50 -16.49
C SER A 33 -4.62 -2.51 -16.10
N VAL A 34 -4.14 -1.41 -15.51
CA VAL A 34 -2.78 -1.25 -15.00
C VAL A 34 -2.81 -0.43 -13.71
N SER A 35 -1.97 -0.78 -12.74
CA SER A 35 -1.79 -0.04 -11.49
C SER A 35 -0.32 -0.08 -11.07
N LEU A 36 0.04 0.66 -10.02
CA LEU A 36 1.39 0.69 -9.44
C LEU A 36 1.49 -0.35 -8.30
N LEU A 37 2.59 -1.10 -8.25
CA LEU A 37 2.92 -1.92 -7.09
C LEU A 37 3.27 -0.98 -5.92
N ALA A 38 2.47 -1.04 -4.86
CA ALA A 38 2.72 -0.31 -3.62
C ALA A 38 3.31 -1.27 -2.58
N GLU A 39 4.59 -1.06 -2.24
CA GLU A 39 5.28 -1.81 -1.20
C GLU A 39 5.41 -0.96 0.06
N PHE A 40 5.16 -1.57 1.22
CA PHE A 40 5.21 -0.90 2.53
C PHE A 40 6.40 -1.45 3.32
N PRO A 41 7.64 -0.99 3.05
CA PRO A 41 8.83 -1.51 3.71
C PRO A 41 8.81 -1.16 5.20
N VAL A 42 9.25 -2.12 6.02
CA VAL A 42 9.40 -1.97 7.47
C VAL A 42 10.84 -2.21 7.88
N ALA A 43 11.33 -1.48 8.89
CA ALA A 43 12.70 -1.60 9.38
C ALA A 43 12.79 -1.42 10.89
N VAL A 44 13.76 -2.10 11.50
CA VAL A 44 14.18 -1.82 12.88
C VAL A 44 15.03 -0.55 12.89
N VAL A 45 14.77 0.35 13.84
CA VAL A 45 15.58 1.57 14.00
C VAL A 45 16.68 1.33 15.03
N ASP A 46 17.88 1.00 14.55
CA ASP A 46 19.01 0.55 15.37
C ASP A 46 19.31 1.44 16.58
N LYS A 47 19.51 2.74 16.33
CA LYS A 47 19.83 3.72 17.39
C LYS A 47 18.79 3.75 18.51
N VAL A 48 17.52 3.51 18.19
CA VAL A 48 16.42 3.55 19.17
C VAL A 48 16.38 2.26 19.97
N VAL A 49 16.46 1.11 19.30
CA VAL A 49 16.36 -0.18 19.99
C VAL A 49 17.56 -0.47 20.87
N ASP A 50 18.75 0.00 20.49
CA ASP A 50 19.96 -0.14 21.30
C ASP A 50 19.90 0.75 22.55
N LYS A 51 19.44 1.99 22.40
CA LYS A 51 19.24 2.91 23.53
C LYS A 51 18.19 2.40 24.53
N ARG A 52 17.16 1.70 24.04
CA ARG A 52 16.02 1.23 24.85
C ARG A 52 16.13 -0.23 25.29
N GLY A 53 17.15 -0.97 24.83
CA GLY A 53 17.25 -2.41 25.06
C GLY A 53 16.09 -3.22 24.47
N SER A 54 15.42 -2.70 23.44
CA SER A 54 14.17 -3.26 22.89
C SER A 54 14.37 -4.04 21.58
N ARG A 55 15.62 -4.29 21.18
CA ARG A 55 15.96 -4.95 19.91
C ARG A 55 15.28 -6.32 19.76
N PRO A 56 15.30 -7.22 20.75
CA PRO A 56 14.65 -8.53 20.61
C PRO A 56 13.15 -8.42 20.31
N ALA A 57 12.43 -7.53 21.02
CA ALA A 57 11.00 -7.33 20.81
C ALA A 57 10.68 -6.69 19.45
N ALA A 58 11.47 -5.71 19.02
CA ALA A 58 11.28 -5.05 17.71
C ALA A 58 11.55 -6.00 16.54
N THR A 59 12.61 -6.80 16.62
CA THR A 59 12.93 -7.82 15.61
C THR A 59 11.83 -8.88 15.56
N ALA A 60 11.41 -9.43 16.71
CA ALA A 60 10.36 -10.44 16.75
C ALA A 60 9.02 -9.91 16.19
N TYR A 61 8.69 -8.64 16.41
CA TYR A 61 7.51 -8.00 15.82
C TYR A 61 7.59 -7.97 14.29
N LEU A 62 8.73 -7.54 13.72
CA LEU A 62 8.93 -7.52 12.26
C LEU A 62 8.89 -8.94 11.67
N GLU A 63 9.56 -9.91 12.28
CA GLU A 63 9.51 -11.31 11.86
C GLU A 63 8.08 -11.86 11.88
N PHE A 64 7.30 -11.51 12.90
CA PHE A 64 5.89 -11.91 12.98
C PHE A 64 5.06 -11.38 11.81
N LEU A 65 5.30 -10.14 11.34
CA LEU A 65 4.59 -9.58 10.18
C LEU A 65 4.75 -10.46 8.94
N TYR A 66 5.89 -11.14 8.77
CA TYR A 66 6.17 -12.05 7.65
C TYR A 66 5.87 -13.52 7.94
N SER A 67 5.45 -13.86 9.16
CA SER A 67 4.96 -15.21 9.46
C SER A 67 3.62 -15.47 8.76
N PRO A 68 3.24 -16.75 8.52
CA PRO A 68 1.92 -17.08 7.97
C PRO A 68 0.76 -16.47 8.79
N ALA A 69 0.92 -16.38 10.11
CA ALA A 69 -0.08 -15.77 10.99
C ALA A 69 -0.21 -14.25 10.74
N GLY A 70 0.92 -13.53 10.67
CA GLY A 70 0.94 -12.09 10.37
C GLY A 70 0.41 -11.78 8.97
N GLN A 71 0.82 -12.56 7.97
CA GLN A 71 0.32 -12.43 6.60
C GLN A 71 -1.19 -12.76 6.53
N THR A 72 -1.68 -13.74 7.29
CA THR A 72 -3.14 -14.00 7.38
C THR A 72 -3.91 -12.80 7.92
N VAL A 73 -3.37 -12.08 8.91
CA VAL A 73 -3.98 -10.83 9.41
C VAL A 73 -4.00 -9.77 8.31
N ALA A 74 -2.89 -9.59 7.59
CA ALA A 74 -2.80 -8.62 6.49
C ALA A 74 -3.79 -8.94 5.35
N ALA A 75 -3.91 -10.21 4.96
CA ALA A 75 -4.84 -10.65 3.92
C ALA A 75 -6.31 -10.43 4.31
N LYS A 76 -6.68 -10.67 5.58
CA LYS A 76 -8.02 -10.34 6.11
C LYS A 76 -8.31 -8.84 6.10
N ALA A 77 -7.28 -8.02 6.17
CA ALA A 77 -7.36 -6.57 5.99
C ALA A 77 -7.18 -6.13 4.54
N PHE A 78 -7.36 -7.05 3.58
CA PHE A 78 -7.34 -6.79 2.13
C PHE A 78 -5.98 -6.32 1.58
N HIS A 79 -4.88 -6.66 2.24
CA HIS A 79 -3.54 -6.47 1.69
C HIS A 79 -3.09 -7.71 0.90
N ARG A 80 -2.45 -7.50 -0.25
CA ARG A 80 -1.72 -8.55 -0.94
C ARG A 80 -0.52 -8.98 -0.10
N VAL A 81 -0.31 -10.29 0.00
CA VAL A 81 0.68 -10.92 0.89
C VAL A 81 1.73 -11.68 0.08
N VAL A 82 2.91 -11.88 0.67
CA VAL A 82 4.03 -12.55 -0.01
C VAL A 82 4.12 -14.04 0.31
N ASP A 83 3.52 -14.49 1.42
CA ASP A 83 3.43 -15.91 1.76
C ASP A 83 2.50 -16.62 0.77
N LYS A 84 3.04 -17.59 0.02
CA LYS A 84 2.32 -18.28 -1.06
C LYS A 84 1.17 -19.16 -0.57
N SER A 85 1.26 -19.69 0.64
CA SER A 85 0.18 -20.48 1.23
C SER A 85 -1.00 -19.58 1.60
N VAL A 86 -0.72 -18.43 2.23
CA VAL A 86 -1.75 -17.45 2.59
C VAL A 86 -2.32 -16.79 1.33
N GLU A 87 -1.49 -16.40 0.37
CA GLU A 87 -1.93 -15.82 -0.91
C GLU A 87 -2.96 -16.73 -1.61
N ALA A 88 -2.67 -18.03 -1.70
CA ALA A 88 -3.56 -19.00 -2.32
C ALA A 88 -4.93 -19.12 -1.62
N GLN A 89 -4.98 -18.97 -0.28
CA GLN A 89 -6.22 -19.02 0.50
C GLN A 89 -7.11 -17.79 0.26
N PHE A 90 -6.52 -16.64 -0.07
CA PHE A 90 -7.23 -15.36 -0.21
C PHE A 90 -7.35 -14.90 -1.68
N LYS A 91 -6.90 -15.71 -2.65
CA LYS A 91 -6.81 -15.34 -4.08
C LYS A 91 -8.10 -14.74 -4.65
N ASP A 92 -9.26 -15.23 -4.22
CA ASP A 92 -10.57 -14.82 -4.76
C ASP A 92 -10.95 -13.39 -4.36
N GLN A 93 -10.27 -12.82 -3.36
CA GLN A 93 -10.47 -11.42 -2.94
C GLN A 93 -9.74 -10.43 -3.87
N PHE A 94 -8.69 -10.90 -4.55
CA PHE A 94 -7.75 -10.07 -5.29
C PHE A 94 -7.87 -10.30 -6.79
N PRO A 95 -8.55 -9.40 -7.52
CA PRO A 95 -8.64 -9.53 -8.98
C PRO A 95 -7.24 -9.44 -9.60
N PRO A 96 -7.00 -10.13 -10.73
CA PRO A 96 -5.75 -9.98 -11.46
C PRO A 96 -5.63 -8.55 -11.97
N VAL A 97 -4.47 -7.93 -11.76
CA VAL A 97 -4.14 -6.58 -12.22
C VAL A 97 -2.68 -6.56 -12.64
N ARG A 98 -2.39 -5.88 -13.76
CA ARG A 98 -1.00 -5.64 -14.17
C ARG A 98 -0.42 -4.55 -13.25
N LEU A 99 0.59 -4.91 -12.47
CA LEU A 99 1.33 -3.97 -11.64
C LEU A 99 2.64 -3.58 -12.31
N VAL A 100 2.93 -2.28 -12.32
CA VAL A 100 4.24 -1.73 -12.70
C VAL A 100 4.97 -1.25 -11.44
N THR A 101 6.30 -1.23 -11.46
CA THR A 101 7.11 -0.72 -10.35
C THR A 101 7.58 0.70 -10.62
N VAL A 102 8.04 1.41 -9.58
CA VAL A 102 8.63 2.74 -9.73
C VAL A 102 9.91 2.67 -10.58
N GLU A 103 10.66 1.58 -10.46
CA GLU A 103 11.85 1.27 -11.24
C GLU A 103 11.50 1.21 -12.74
N ASP A 104 10.45 0.47 -13.10
CA ASP A 104 10.06 0.24 -14.50
C ASP A 104 9.57 1.52 -15.20
N VAL A 105 8.80 2.36 -14.50
CA VAL A 105 8.12 3.50 -15.13
C VAL A 105 8.76 4.86 -14.87
N PHE A 106 9.52 5.00 -13.78
CA PHE A 106 10.17 6.26 -13.40
C PHE A 106 11.70 6.17 -13.35
N GLY A 107 12.29 4.97 -13.47
CA GLY A 107 13.73 4.77 -13.37
C GLY A 107 14.26 4.80 -11.94
N GLY A 108 13.39 4.52 -10.96
CA GLY A 108 13.73 4.44 -9.53
C GLY A 108 13.32 5.66 -8.73
N TRP A 109 13.33 5.51 -7.40
CA TRP A 109 12.82 6.51 -6.46
C TRP A 109 13.56 7.85 -6.51
N ASP A 110 14.87 7.86 -6.71
CA ASP A 110 15.64 9.12 -6.79
C ASP A 110 15.17 10.00 -7.96
N LYS A 111 14.98 9.38 -9.13
CA LYS A 111 14.49 10.08 -10.33
C LYS A 111 13.02 10.48 -10.19
N ALA A 112 12.19 9.60 -9.64
CA ALA A 112 10.79 9.92 -9.35
C ALA A 112 10.68 11.12 -8.41
N ASN A 113 11.45 11.14 -7.31
CA ASN A 113 11.49 12.26 -6.36
C ASN A 113 11.95 13.56 -7.04
N ALA A 114 13.08 13.52 -7.74
CA ALA A 114 13.67 14.70 -8.38
C ALA A 114 12.78 15.32 -9.47
N GLU A 115 12.01 14.52 -10.20
CA GLU A 115 11.14 15.04 -11.26
C GLU A 115 9.72 15.37 -10.80
N GLN A 116 9.16 14.58 -9.87
CA GLN A 116 7.74 14.64 -9.53
C GLN A 116 7.49 15.43 -8.25
N PHE A 117 8.28 15.19 -7.19
CA PHE A 117 7.89 15.52 -5.82
C PHE A 117 8.73 16.62 -5.14
N VAL A 118 9.82 17.06 -5.75
CA VAL A 118 10.55 18.25 -5.27
C VAL A 118 9.68 19.50 -5.40
N SER A 119 10.00 20.53 -4.61
CA SER A 119 9.37 21.85 -4.74
C SER A 119 9.52 22.37 -6.17
N GLY A 120 8.40 22.76 -6.79
CA GLY A 120 8.33 23.17 -8.20
C GLY A 120 8.34 22.01 -9.21
N GLY A 121 8.35 20.76 -8.74
CA GLY A 121 8.27 19.55 -9.54
C GLY A 121 6.92 19.38 -10.24
N LYS A 122 6.76 18.30 -11.01
CA LYS A 122 5.55 18.07 -11.82
C LYS A 122 4.27 18.01 -10.99
N LEU A 123 4.32 17.46 -9.77
CA LEU A 123 3.16 17.44 -8.88
C LEU A 123 2.69 18.86 -8.56
N ASP A 124 3.60 19.74 -8.14
CA ASP A 124 3.28 21.13 -7.83
C ASP A 124 2.74 21.89 -9.05
N GLN A 125 3.24 21.59 -10.25
CA GLN A 125 2.75 22.21 -11.49
C GLN A 125 1.33 21.79 -11.84
N VAL A 126 0.98 20.52 -11.61
CA VAL A 126 -0.36 19.98 -11.90
C VAL A 126 -1.37 20.44 -10.86
N PHE A 127 -0.98 20.49 -9.58
CA PHE A 127 -1.87 20.91 -8.51
C PHE A 127 -1.92 22.43 -8.30
N GLY A 128 -0.89 23.16 -8.77
CA GLY A 128 -0.76 24.61 -8.71
C GLY A 128 -0.71 25.18 -7.28
N ALA A 129 -0.12 26.37 -7.14
CA ALA A 129 -0.22 27.15 -5.89
C ALA A 129 -1.70 27.40 -5.58
N ARG A 130 -2.23 26.73 -4.55
CA ARG A 130 -3.46 27.19 -3.90
C ARG A 130 -3.18 28.45 -3.10
#